data_AF-A0A1I8I9E7-F1
#
_entry.id   AF-A0A1I8I9E7-F1
#
_cell.length_a   1.000
_cell.length_b   1.000
_cell.length_c   1.000
_cell.angle_alpha   90.00
_cell.angle_beta   90.00
_cell.angle_gamma   90.00
#
_symmetry.space_group_name_H-M   'P 1'
#
loop_
_entity.id
_entity.type
_entity.pdbx_description
1 polymer ?
#
loop_
_entity_poly.entity_id
_entity_poly.type
_entity_poly.pdbx_seq_one_letter_code
_entity_poly.pdbx_strand_id
1 'polypeptide(L)'
;MYCFTRKPVFLIVDSDNSTAFKKFPNLFNEPLVCLMSPEQIPSSVCPDGRQSGSLFTLFLHCPLSGMARLCGANTVQLPAWERGLILMDGCLSEAGRLLLQHKEVDPAYQCFFRDDFLRALLLRFLFCCLALRLHRDFQPPRCYPTAHPALPDDLLDVDSVQAKVLDLAELFDARDLFCEAADYSRDL
;
A
#
# COMPACT_ATOMS: atom_id res chain seq x y z
N MET A 1 0.34 26.34 19.14
CA MET A 1 -0.53 25.14 19.17
C MET A 1 0.29 23.93 18.69
N TYR A 2 1.29 23.49 19.47
CA TYR A 2 2.27 22.46 19.03
C TYR A 2 2.64 21.48 20.14
N CYS A 3 1.67 21.12 21.01
CA CYS A 3 1.96 20.36 22.22
C CYS A 3 1.96 18.84 22.03
N PHE A 4 1.59 18.31 20.86
CA PHE A 4 1.28 16.89 20.70
C PHE A 4 2.31 16.05 19.90
N THR A 5 3.37 16.65 19.37
CA THR A 5 4.39 15.96 18.53
C THR A 5 5.76 15.82 19.20
N ARG A 6 5.82 15.94 20.54
CA ARG A 6 7.06 15.80 21.34
C ARG A 6 7.46 14.35 21.62
N LYS A 7 6.83 13.39 20.97
CA LYS A 7 7.09 11.96 21.05
C LYS A 7 6.98 11.38 19.63
N PRO A 8 7.52 10.18 19.37
CA PRO A 8 7.28 9.48 18.11
C PRO A 8 5.78 9.38 17.81
N VAL A 9 5.36 9.74 16.60
CA VAL A 9 3.96 9.70 16.15
C VAL A 9 3.81 8.91 14.86
N PHE A 10 2.87 7.96 14.85
CA PHE A 10 2.47 7.21 13.65
C PHE A 10 0.99 7.49 13.37
N LEU A 11 0.67 8.00 12.18
CA LEU A 11 -0.69 8.36 11.77
C LEU A 11 -1.14 7.52 10.58
N ILE A 12 -2.41 7.11 10.61
CA ILE A 12 -3.14 6.58 9.46
C ILE A 12 -4.24 7.59 9.16
N VAL A 13 -4.23 8.17 7.97
CA VAL A 13 -5.16 9.20 7.53
C VAL A 13 -5.97 8.66 6.37
N ASP A 14 -7.17 8.17 6.68
CA ASP A 14 -8.10 7.68 5.68
C ASP A 14 -9.17 8.74 5.35
N SER A 15 -8.90 9.57 4.35
CA SER A 15 -9.74 10.69 3.94
C SER A 15 -9.44 11.10 2.49
N ASP A 16 -10.39 11.72 1.84
CA ASP A 16 -10.30 12.30 0.49
C ASP A 16 -9.44 13.57 0.46
N ASN A 17 -9.14 14.12 1.65
CA ASN A 17 -8.17 15.17 1.86
C ASN A 17 -6.96 14.68 2.68
N SER A 18 -6.65 13.38 2.63
CA SER A 18 -5.53 12.78 3.36
C SER A 18 -4.19 13.46 3.03
N THR A 19 -4.02 13.91 1.78
CA THR A 19 -2.79 14.52 1.28
C THR A 19 -2.45 15.86 1.93
N ALA A 20 -3.37 16.47 2.68
CA ALA A 20 -3.08 17.61 3.56
C ALA A 20 -1.97 17.29 4.60
N PHE A 21 -1.78 16.01 4.94
CA PHE A 21 -0.76 15.54 5.88
C PHE A 21 0.63 15.32 5.23
N LYS A 22 0.78 15.51 3.91
CA LYS A 22 2.11 15.46 3.23
C LYS A 22 3.10 16.51 3.73
N LYS A 23 2.59 17.58 4.34
CA LYS A 23 3.37 18.70 4.89
C LYS A 23 3.21 18.80 6.42
N PHE A 24 2.89 17.69 7.08
CA PHE A 24 2.73 17.69 8.52
C PHE A 24 4.07 18.08 9.18
N PRO A 25 4.11 19.16 9.98
CA PRO A 25 5.38 19.71 10.43
C PRO A 25 6.02 18.82 11.50
N ASN A 26 7.27 18.39 11.26
CA ASN A 26 8.08 17.74 12.28
C ASN A 26 8.89 18.79 13.06
N LEU A 27 8.32 19.34 14.13
CA LEU A 27 8.89 20.47 14.87
C LEU A 27 9.92 20.08 15.94
N PHE A 28 9.97 18.81 16.32
CA PHE A 28 10.81 18.32 17.42
C PHE A 28 11.83 17.28 16.98
N ASN A 29 11.95 17.01 15.67
CA ASN A 29 12.77 15.94 15.10
C ASN A 29 12.50 14.56 15.73
N GLU A 30 11.29 14.35 16.26
CA GLU A 30 10.83 13.04 16.69
C GLU A 30 10.41 12.23 15.47
N PRO A 31 10.55 10.89 15.48
CA PRO A 31 10.06 10.05 14.40
C PRO A 31 8.58 10.31 14.11
N LEU A 32 8.28 10.62 12.86
CA LEU A 32 6.93 10.88 12.40
C LEU A 32 6.71 10.08 11.12
N VAL A 33 5.65 9.27 11.08
CA VAL A 33 5.19 8.63 9.85
C VAL A 33 3.68 8.86 9.71
N CYS A 34 3.25 9.34 8.55
CA CYS A 34 1.84 9.42 8.18
C CYS A 34 1.59 8.55 6.96
N LEU A 35 0.68 7.59 7.06
CA LEU A 35 0.17 6.79 5.96
C LEU A 35 -1.16 7.37 5.50
N MET A 36 -1.26 7.77 4.24
CA MET A 36 -2.41 8.50 3.70
C MET A 36 -3.10 7.66 2.63
N SER A 37 -4.42 7.53 2.73
CA SER A 37 -5.21 6.84 1.71
C SER A 37 -5.21 7.59 0.38
N PRO A 38 -5.51 6.91 -0.74
CA PRO A 38 -5.81 7.57 -2.01
C PRO A 38 -6.90 8.63 -1.85
N GLU A 39 -6.78 9.75 -2.57
CA GLU A 39 -7.85 10.76 -2.62
C GLU A 39 -9.07 10.23 -3.38
N GLN A 40 -8.82 9.37 -4.37
CA GLN A 40 -9.85 8.80 -5.25
C GLN A 40 -9.62 7.30 -5.43
N ILE A 41 -10.72 6.55 -5.52
CA ILE A 41 -10.72 5.13 -5.90
C ILE A 41 -11.57 5.02 -7.17
N PRO A 42 -11.12 4.31 -8.21
CA PRO A 42 -11.90 4.12 -9.44
C PRO A 42 -13.28 3.51 -9.16
N SER A 43 -14.30 4.01 -9.87
CA SER A 43 -15.68 3.54 -9.74
C SER A 43 -15.86 2.09 -10.21
N SER A 44 -14.95 1.58 -11.05
CA SER A 44 -14.91 0.17 -11.45
C SER A 44 -14.65 -0.77 -10.26
N VAL A 45 -13.85 -0.32 -9.29
CA VAL A 45 -13.47 -1.11 -8.10
C VAL A 45 -14.41 -0.86 -6.93
N CYS A 46 -14.86 0.40 -6.75
CA CYS A 46 -15.82 0.77 -5.71
C CYS A 46 -16.96 1.62 -6.30
N PRO A 47 -17.98 1.00 -6.95
CA PRO A 47 -19.11 1.72 -7.54
C PRO A 47 -19.97 2.44 -6.49
N ASP A 48 -20.14 1.86 -5.30
CA ASP A 48 -20.89 2.47 -4.19
C ASP A 48 -20.07 3.51 -3.39
N GLY A 49 -18.87 3.84 -3.88
CA GLY A 49 -17.92 4.73 -3.20
C GLY A 49 -17.54 4.22 -1.80
N ARG A 50 -17.65 5.10 -0.80
CA ARG A 50 -17.31 4.80 0.61
C ARG A 50 -18.39 4.03 1.37
N GLN A 51 -19.59 3.82 0.81
CA GLN A 51 -20.69 3.15 1.50
C GLN A 51 -20.34 1.69 1.85
N SER A 52 -19.54 1.05 1.00
CA SER A 52 -19.07 -0.32 1.17
C SER A 52 -17.76 -0.41 1.99
N GLY A 53 -17.42 0.64 2.75
CA GLY A 53 -16.19 0.75 3.53
C GLY A 53 -14.96 1.18 2.72
N SER A 54 -13.88 1.58 3.41
CA SER A 54 -12.65 2.02 2.76
C SER A 54 -11.78 0.86 2.30
N LEU A 55 -11.43 0.84 1.01
CA LEU A 55 -10.48 -0.11 0.44
C LEU A 55 -9.11 0.00 1.11
N PHE A 56 -8.66 1.22 1.41
CA PHE A 56 -7.39 1.45 2.08
C PHE A 56 -7.35 0.83 3.48
N THR A 57 -8.37 1.11 4.29
CA THR A 57 -8.51 0.50 5.62
C THR A 57 -8.60 -1.04 5.52
N LEU A 58 -9.29 -1.58 4.51
CA LEU A 58 -9.36 -3.03 4.28
C LEU A 58 -7.98 -3.62 4.01
N PHE A 59 -7.14 -2.99 3.19
CA PHE A 59 -5.76 -3.42 2.98
C PHE A 59 -4.93 -3.40 4.28
N LEU A 60 -5.07 -2.36 5.10
CA LEU A 60 -4.35 -2.25 6.37
C LEU A 60 -4.84 -3.24 7.44
N HIS A 61 -6.09 -3.66 7.38
CA HIS A 61 -6.67 -4.63 8.30
C HIS A 61 -6.44 -6.09 7.85
N CYS A 62 -6.80 -6.40 6.61
CA CYS A 62 -6.70 -7.72 5.99
C CYS A 62 -6.25 -7.57 4.51
N PRO A 63 -4.94 -7.51 4.24
CA PRO A 63 -4.38 -7.25 2.90
C PRO A 63 -4.89 -8.23 1.83
N LEU A 64 -5.03 -9.52 2.14
CA LEU A 64 -5.54 -10.50 1.18
C LEU A 64 -7.01 -10.25 0.82
N SER A 65 -7.84 -9.84 1.78
CA SER A 65 -9.21 -9.41 1.49
C SER A 65 -9.24 -8.13 0.66
N GLY A 66 -8.31 -7.20 0.91
CA GLY A 66 -8.12 -6.01 0.07
C GLY A 66 -7.78 -6.37 -1.37
N MET A 67 -6.85 -7.32 -1.56
CA MET A 67 -6.46 -7.83 -2.88
C MET A 67 -7.63 -8.56 -3.58
N ALA A 68 -8.34 -9.45 -2.87
CA ALA A 68 -9.50 -10.15 -3.41
C ALA A 68 -10.59 -9.17 -3.85
N ARG A 69 -10.86 -8.14 -3.05
CA ARG A 69 -11.80 -7.07 -3.41
C ARG A 69 -11.34 -6.26 -4.61
N LEU A 70 -10.05 -5.92 -4.68
CA LEU A 70 -9.45 -5.24 -5.83
C LEU A 70 -9.62 -6.07 -7.11
N CYS A 71 -9.50 -7.40 -7.00
CA CYS A 71 -9.71 -8.34 -8.10
C CYS A 71 -11.19 -8.61 -8.43
N GLY A 72 -12.14 -8.01 -7.72
CA GLY A 72 -13.57 -8.30 -7.88
C GLY A 72 -14.01 -9.69 -7.40
N ALA A 73 -13.17 -10.40 -6.64
CA ALA A 73 -13.44 -11.74 -6.15
C ALA A 73 -14.37 -11.70 -4.93
N ASN A 74 -15.67 -11.92 -5.16
CA ASN A 74 -16.68 -11.96 -4.10
C ASN A 74 -16.61 -13.22 -3.22
N THR A 75 -16.06 -14.32 -3.75
CA THR A 75 -15.90 -15.59 -3.02
C THR A 75 -14.64 -16.28 -3.50
N VAL A 76 -13.76 -16.60 -2.56
CA VAL A 76 -12.48 -17.28 -2.83
C VAL A 76 -12.53 -18.66 -2.19
N GLN A 77 -12.17 -19.70 -2.95
CA GLN A 77 -12.09 -21.06 -2.44
C GLN A 77 -10.98 -21.18 -1.39
N LEU A 78 -11.20 -21.95 -0.33
CA LEU A 78 -10.24 -22.09 0.78
C LEU A 78 -8.81 -22.47 0.31
N PRO A 79 -8.61 -23.43 -0.63
CA PRO A 79 -7.26 -23.74 -1.10
C PRO A 79 -6.56 -22.57 -1.82
N ALA A 80 -7.32 -21.77 -2.58
CA ALA A 80 -6.78 -20.56 -3.21
C ALA A 80 -6.46 -19.50 -2.16
N TRP A 81 -7.31 -19.34 -1.15
CA TRP A 81 -7.06 -18.42 -0.04
C TRP A 81 -5.78 -18.76 0.74
N GLU A 82 -5.58 -20.04 1.07
CA GLU A 82 -4.37 -20.52 1.77
C GLU A 82 -3.10 -20.29 0.94
N ARG A 83 -3.14 -20.55 -0.38
CA ARG A 83 -2.03 -20.22 -1.29
C ARG A 83 -1.79 -18.71 -1.36
N GLY A 84 -2.86 -17.92 -1.36
CA GLY A 84 -2.79 -16.46 -1.35
C GLY A 84 -2.10 -15.92 -0.10
N LEU A 85 -2.35 -16.51 1.07
CA LEU A 85 -1.66 -16.13 2.30
C LEU A 85 -0.14 -16.33 2.20
N ILE A 86 0.31 -17.43 1.57
CA ILE A 86 1.74 -17.72 1.38
C ILE A 86 2.38 -16.72 0.41
N LEU A 87 1.75 -16.46 -0.74
CA LEU A 87 2.26 -15.48 -1.71
C LEU A 87 2.34 -14.08 -1.12
N MET A 88 1.30 -13.68 -0.38
CA MET A 88 1.22 -12.41 0.30
C MET A 88 2.33 -12.28 1.36
N ASP A 89 2.54 -13.30 2.20
CA ASP A 89 3.62 -13.29 3.20
C ASP A 89 5.00 -13.11 2.57
N GLY A 90 5.24 -13.80 1.44
CA GLY A 90 6.46 -13.60 0.64
C GLY A 90 6.60 -12.18 0.10
N CYS A 91 5.49 -11.57 -0.35
CA CYS A 91 5.47 -10.19 -0.84
C CYS A 91 5.76 -9.18 0.28
N LEU A 92 5.12 -9.35 1.44
CA LEU A 92 5.32 -8.49 2.61
C LEU A 92 6.77 -8.59 3.12
N SER A 93 7.32 -9.79 3.20
CA SER A 93 8.69 -10.03 3.61
C SER A 93 9.69 -9.34 2.68
N GLU A 94 9.48 -9.43 1.37
CA GLU A 94 10.33 -8.78 0.38
C GLU A 94 10.21 -7.26 0.39
N ALA A 95 8.99 -6.72 0.44
CA ALA A 95 8.76 -5.28 0.57
C ALA A 95 9.40 -4.71 1.85
N GLY A 96 9.34 -5.44 2.96
CA GLY A 96 10.03 -5.09 4.20
C GLY A 96 11.55 -5.05 4.05
N ARG A 97 12.14 -6.03 3.35
CA ARG A 97 13.58 -6.02 3.05
C ARG A 97 13.96 -4.81 2.21
N LEU A 98 13.19 -4.48 1.18
CA LEU A 98 13.43 -3.31 0.32
C LEU A 98 13.38 -2.02 1.16
N LEU A 99 12.35 -1.84 1.99
CA LEU A 99 12.21 -0.68 2.88
C LEU A 99 13.43 -0.47 3.79
N LEU A 100 13.93 -1.55 4.40
CA LEU A 100 15.04 -1.47 5.36
C LEU A 100 16.41 -1.27 4.69
N GLN A 101 16.56 -1.65 3.42
CA GLN A 101 17.83 -1.57 2.70
C GLN A 101 17.97 -0.31 1.84
N HIS A 102 16.86 0.36 1.55
CA HIS A 102 16.85 1.55 0.70
C HIS A 102 17.46 2.76 1.41
N LYS A 103 18.48 3.38 0.78
CA LYS A 103 19.28 4.45 1.41
C LYS A 103 18.52 5.77 1.59
N GLU A 104 17.53 6.02 0.74
CA GLU A 104 16.75 7.26 0.75
C GLU A 104 15.48 7.17 1.59
N VAL A 105 15.20 6.02 2.21
CA VAL A 105 14.07 5.88 3.14
C VAL A 105 14.41 6.58 4.45
N ASP A 106 13.50 7.45 4.92
CA ASP A 106 13.69 8.20 6.16
C ASP A 106 13.86 7.25 7.38
N PRO A 107 14.81 7.52 8.29
CA PRO A 107 15.03 6.70 9.48
C PRO A 107 13.79 6.50 10.38
N ALA A 108 12.80 7.40 10.34
CA ALA A 108 11.56 7.26 11.08
C ALA A 108 10.83 5.95 10.75
N TYR A 109 10.88 5.49 9.50
CA TYR A 109 10.32 4.19 9.11
C TYR A 109 11.00 3.04 9.86
N GLN A 110 12.32 3.07 9.98
CA GLN A 110 13.07 2.04 10.73
C GLN A 110 12.76 2.07 12.22
N CYS A 111 12.52 3.25 12.80
CA CYS A 111 12.11 3.39 14.20
C CYS A 111 10.78 2.66 14.45
N PHE A 112 9.78 2.88 13.60
CA PHE A 112 8.47 2.23 13.76
C PHE A 112 8.45 0.77 13.31
N PHE A 113 9.32 0.37 12.39
CA PHE A 113 9.44 -1.03 11.94
C PHE A 113 9.89 -1.99 13.06
N ARG A 114 10.44 -1.47 14.16
CA ARG A 114 10.84 -2.28 15.34
C ARG A 114 9.66 -2.74 16.18
N ASP A 115 8.52 -2.07 16.08
CA ASP A 115 7.28 -2.45 16.75
C ASP A 115 6.49 -3.41 15.87
N ASP A 116 6.08 -4.56 16.40
CA ASP A 116 5.45 -5.62 15.61
C ASP A 116 4.13 -5.16 14.96
N PHE A 117 3.35 -4.35 15.66
CA PHE A 117 2.06 -3.84 15.18
C PHE A 117 2.25 -2.78 14.09
N LEU A 118 3.13 -1.80 14.32
CA LEU A 118 3.42 -0.76 13.34
C LEU A 118 4.15 -1.31 12.12
N ARG A 119 5.03 -2.30 12.31
CA ARG A 119 5.65 -3.06 11.21
C ARG A 119 4.58 -3.72 10.34
N ALA A 120 3.61 -4.41 10.94
CA ALA A 120 2.53 -5.04 10.18
C ALA A 120 1.74 -4.00 9.36
N LEU A 121 1.44 -2.84 9.94
CA LEU A 121 0.76 -1.74 9.22
C LEU A 121 1.60 -1.19 8.06
N LEU A 122 2.90 -0.98 8.27
CA LEU A 122 3.82 -0.53 7.22
C LEU A 122 3.89 -1.51 6.06
N LEU A 123 4.03 -2.81 6.35
CA LEU A 123 4.10 -3.84 5.30
C LEU A 123 2.80 -3.91 4.51
N ARG A 124 1.65 -3.86 5.20
CA ARG A 124 0.32 -3.85 4.56
C ARG A 124 0.10 -2.59 3.71
N PHE A 125 0.63 -1.45 4.15
CA PHE A 125 0.64 -0.22 3.39
C PHE A 125 1.47 -0.34 2.12
N LEU A 126 2.70 -0.88 2.19
CA LEU A 126 3.54 -1.11 1.01
C LEU A 126 2.86 -2.05 0.01
N PHE A 127 2.23 -3.12 0.50
CA PHE A 127 1.45 -4.03 -0.34
C PHE A 127 0.25 -3.33 -1.00
N CYS A 128 -0.45 -2.46 -0.27
CA CYS A 128 -1.51 -1.63 -0.84
C CYS A 128 -0.98 -0.72 -1.95
N CYS A 129 0.13 -0.02 -1.72
CA CYS A 129 0.78 0.81 -2.75
C CYS A 129 1.12 -0.01 -4.00
N LEU A 130 1.71 -1.19 -3.82
CA LEU A 130 2.11 -2.07 -4.91
C LEU A 130 0.90 -2.56 -5.73
N ALA A 131 -0.12 -3.07 -5.04
CA ALA A 131 -1.35 -3.56 -5.68
C ALA A 131 -2.08 -2.46 -6.45
N LEU A 132 -2.19 -1.26 -5.88
CA LEU A 132 -2.86 -0.14 -6.54
C LEU A 132 -2.04 0.42 -7.70
N ARG A 133 -0.69 0.46 -7.62
CA ARG A 133 0.17 0.92 -8.73
C ARG A 133 0.12 -0.01 -9.94
N LEU A 134 -0.02 -1.32 -9.70
CA LEU A 134 -0.06 -2.32 -10.78
C LEU A 134 -1.44 -2.46 -11.42
N HIS A 135 -2.50 -1.98 -10.79
CA HIS A 135 -3.87 -2.11 -11.31
C HIS A 135 -4.17 -1.06 -12.39
N ARG A 136 -4.66 -1.49 -13.54
CA ARG A 136 -4.85 -0.66 -14.76
C ARG A 136 -5.72 0.56 -14.57
N ASP A 137 -6.77 0.44 -13.76
CA ASP A 137 -7.71 1.55 -13.52
C ASP A 137 -7.19 2.64 -12.57
N PHE A 138 -6.08 2.40 -11.86
CA PHE A 138 -5.54 3.38 -10.90
C PHE A 138 -4.47 4.23 -11.57
N GLN A 139 -4.78 5.51 -11.78
CA GLN A 139 -3.88 6.48 -12.38
C GLN A 139 -3.28 7.45 -11.35
N PRO A 140 -2.00 7.82 -11.46
CA PRO A 140 -1.39 8.81 -10.60
C PRO A 140 -1.97 10.22 -10.85
N PRO A 141 -1.86 11.16 -9.89
CA PRO A 141 -1.28 10.99 -8.55
C PRO A 141 -2.33 10.73 -7.45
N ARG A 142 -3.62 10.87 -7.76
CA ARG A 142 -4.71 10.90 -6.77
C ARG A 142 -5.19 9.51 -6.36
N CYS A 143 -4.95 8.49 -7.18
CA CYS A 143 -5.42 7.14 -6.93
C CYS A 143 -4.43 6.29 -6.11
N TYR A 144 -3.26 6.82 -5.75
CA TYR A 144 -2.25 6.07 -5.00
C TYR A 144 -2.20 6.49 -3.52
N PRO A 145 -2.01 5.53 -2.60
CA PRO A 145 -1.69 5.85 -1.22
C PRO A 145 -0.35 6.57 -1.19
N THR A 146 -0.19 7.49 -0.24
CA THR A 146 1.04 8.26 -0.08
C THR A 146 1.49 8.23 1.37
N ALA A 147 2.75 8.58 1.61
CA ALA A 147 3.29 8.64 2.96
C ALA A 147 4.06 9.93 3.23
N HIS A 148 4.23 10.27 4.49
CA HIS A 148 5.09 11.35 4.96
C HIS A 148 5.97 10.84 6.11
N PRO A 149 7.31 10.96 6.04
CA PRO A 149 8.12 11.40 4.89
C PRO A 149 7.84 10.60 3.62
N ALA A 150 8.02 11.18 2.44
CA ALA A 150 7.75 10.47 1.19
C ALA A 150 8.63 9.22 1.07
N LEU A 151 8.06 8.12 0.59
CA LEU A 151 8.84 6.95 0.20
C LEU A 151 9.44 7.18 -1.19
N PRO A 152 10.65 6.66 -1.48
CA PRO A 152 11.25 6.72 -2.80
C PRO A 152 10.36 6.05 -3.86
N ASP A 153 10.33 6.61 -5.07
CA ASP A 153 9.44 6.13 -6.13
C ASP A 153 9.85 4.73 -6.62
N ASP A 154 11.16 4.47 -6.68
CA ASP A 154 11.82 3.22 -7.09
C ASP A 154 11.84 2.13 -6.00
N LEU A 155 11.46 2.46 -4.76
CA LEU A 155 11.46 1.51 -3.63
C LEU A 155 10.73 0.19 -3.94
N LEU A 156 9.63 0.29 -4.68
CA LEU A 156 8.76 -0.83 -5.05
C LEU A 156 8.86 -1.18 -6.54
N ASP A 157 9.79 -0.56 -7.27
CA ASP A 157 10.04 -0.82 -8.68
C ASP A 157 11.03 -1.97 -8.86
N VAL A 158 10.63 -3.14 -8.36
CA VAL A 158 11.45 -4.36 -8.36
C VAL A 158 10.61 -5.52 -8.88
N ASP A 159 11.05 -6.13 -9.99
CA ASP A 159 10.32 -7.21 -10.69
C ASP A 159 9.89 -8.35 -9.75
N SER A 160 10.76 -8.76 -8.83
CA SER A 160 10.49 -9.89 -7.93
C SER A 160 9.34 -9.66 -6.96
N VAL A 161 9.16 -8.43 -6.45
CA VAL A 161 8.04 -8.10 -5.56
C VAL A 161 6.77 -7.85 -6.35
N GLN A 162 6.88 -7.20 -7.53
CA GLN A 162 5.75 -6.98 -8.42
C GLN A 162 5.16 -8.32 -8.90
N ALA A 163 6.01 -9.27 -9.32
CA ALA A 163 5.59 -10.60 -9.75
C ALA A 163 4.69 -11.31 -8.72
N LYS A 164 4.95 -11.17 -7.42
CA LYS A 164 4.13 -11.77 -6.36
C LYS A 164 2.70 -11.22 -6.30
N VAL A 165 2.52 -9.93 -6.62
CA VAL A 165 1.18 -9.33 -6.76
C VAL A 165 0.48 -9.86 -8.00
N LEU A 166 1.22 -10.05 -9.09
CA LEU A 166 0.68 -10.59 -10.33
C LEU A 166 0.28 -12.07 -10.18
N ASP A 167 1.07 -12.87 -9.45
CA ASP A 167 0.73 -14.24 -9.07
C ASP A 167 -0.54 -14.29 -8.20
N LEU A 168 -0.72 -13.32 -7.30
CA LEU A 168 -1.95 -13.18 -6.50
C LEU A 168 -3.16 -12.81 -7.37
N ALA A 169 -2.98 -11.92 -8.35
CA ALA A 169 -4.03 -11.57 -9.29
C ALA A 169 -4.43 -12.76 -10.18
N GLU A 170 -3.45 -13.54 -10.64
CA GLU A 170 -3.68 -14.79 -11.39
C GLU A 170 -4.41 -15.83 -10.52
N LEU A 171 -4.02 -15.98 -9.25
CA LEU A 171 -4.69 -16.88 -8.31
C LEU A 171 -6.17 -16.52 -8.07
N PHE A 172 -6.54 -15.25 -8.27
CA PHE A 172 -7.92 -14.76 -8.17
C PHE A 172 -8.60 -14.58 -9.54
N ASP A 173 -8.05 -15.17 -10.61
CA ASP A 173 -8.58 -15.11 -11.97
C ASP A 173 -8.80 -13.67 -12.49
N ALA A 174 -7.96 -12.72 -12.06
CA ALA A 174 -8.09 -11.29 -12.33
C ALA A 174 -6.81 -10.65 -12.91
N ARG A 175 -5.95 -11.47 -13.54
CA ARG A 175 -4.65 -11.04 -14.06
C ARG A 175 -4.74 -9.91 -15.10
N ASP A 176 -5.81 -9.90 -15.87
CA ASP A 176 -6.13 -8.93 -16.92
C ASP A 176 -6.40 -7.52 -16.40
N LEU A 177 -6.69 -7.36 -15.12
CA LEU A 177 -6.85 -6.06 -14.45
C LEU A 177 -5.51 -5.39 -14.11
N PHE A 178 -4.39 -6.10 -14.22
CA PHE A 178 -3.07 -5.62 -13.81
C PHE A 178 -2.12 -5.45 -14.99
N CYS A 179 -1.28 -4.40 -14.95
CA CYS A 179 -0.24 -4.15 -15.93
C CYS A 179 0.89 -5.19 -15.85
N GLU A 180 1.55 -5.43 -16.98
CA GLU A 180 2.83 -6.15 -17.05
C GLU A 180 4.00 -5.18 -16.97
N ALA A 181 5.19 -5.65 -16.55
CA ALA A 181 6.44 -4.89 -16.70
C ALA A 181 6.68 -4.45 -18.16
N ALA A 182 6.13 -5.18 -19.13
CA ALA A 182 6.15 -4.84 -20.55
C ALA A 182 5.26 -3.64 -20.94
N ASP A 183 4.25 -3.28 -20.14
CA ASP A 183 3.33 -2.18 -20.48
C ASP A 183 4.02 -0.80 -20.33
N TYR A 184 5.08 -0.67 -19.53
CA TYR A 184 5.89 0.56 -19.43
C TYR A 184 6.67 0.89 -20.72
N SER A 185 6.85 -0.07 -21.62
CA SER A 185 7.58 0.12 -22.88
C SER A 185 6.74 0.76 -23.99
N ARG A 186 5.42 0.95 -23.79
CA ARG A 186 4.53 1.53 -24.80
C ARG A 186 4.34 3.04 -24.68
N ASP A 187 4.81 3.64 -23.59
CA ASP A 187 4.68 5.08 -23.31
C ASP A 187 6.02 5.84 -23.37
N LEU A 188 7.03 5.27 -24.06
CA LEU A 188 8.30 5.94 -24.43
C LEU A 188 8.47 6.05 -25.95
#